data_AF-A0A4P8QMF9-F1
#
_entry.id   AF-A0A4P8QMF9-F1
#
_cell.length_a   1.000
_cell.length_b   1.000
_cell.length_c   1.000
_cell.angle_alpha   90.00
_cell.angle_beta   90.00
_cell.angle_gamma   90.00
#
_symmetry.space_group_name_H-M   'P 1'
#
loop_
_entity.id
_entity.type
_entity.pdbx_description
1 polymer ?
#
loop_
_entity_poly.entity_id
_entity_poly.type
_entity_poly.pdbx_seq_one_letter_code
_entity_poly.pdbx_strand_id
1 'polypeptide(L)'
;MTEYYNKVIVAFCEGQHDVAFLSRVLLVNGFLLQDLKIGQLPPPFDKRFAKELSQVRIPDKKLGFQPNGPKLPSVCFFKNGNLIFIHNLNGDGRNSERNQLITMYKELSGTDDFSLEILYRFLYFFDADNHGIDARITEIRTEIGLEDAVALNNGNIVEFGGCEWGGYIFHDIQTQLGTLEDQLLGYFHNKNQSLRQDIVTFLQANQLREESTKKFLSSSTGEHYNGRAQYYEKKSILGIYAQLQFSGVSNAVLINHTDFLRAADINGCHQCSMINSLFI
;
A
#
# COMPACT_ATOMS: atom_id res chain seq x y z
N MET A 1 -29.19 2.25 -1.05
CA MET A 1 -28.99 2.03 -2.49
C MET A 1 -27.98 0.92 -2.63
N THR A 2 -28.34 -0.22 -3.21
CA THR A 2 -27.37 -1.24 -3.61
C THR A 2 -26.69 -0.71 -4.87
N GLU A 3 -25.51 -0.11 -4.72
CA GLU A 3 -24.67 0.20 -5.87
C GLU A 3 -24.22 -1.13 -6.48
N TYR A 4 -24.66 -1.38 -7.72
CA TYR A 4 -24.16 -2.50 -8.51
C TYR A 4 -22.76 -2.14 -9.00
N TYR A 5 -21.80 -3.02 -8.72
CA TYR A 5 -20.44 -2.91 -9.23
C TYR A 5 -20.25 -3.89 -10.39
N ASN A 6 -19.48 -3.48 -11.38
CA ASN A 6 -19.18 -4.27 -12.58
C ASN A 6 -17.80 -4.93 -12.49
N LYS A 7 -16.89 -4.34 -11.71
CA LYS A 7 -15.51 -4.81 -11.55
C LYS A 7 -15.04 -4.57 -10.13
N VAL A 8 -14.23 -5.50 -9.63
CA VAL A 8 -13.59 -5.42 -8.32
C VAL A 8 -12.08 -5.32 -8.52
N ILE A 9 -11.51 -4.23 -8.03
CA ILE A 9 -10.07 -3.96 -8.12
C ILE A 9 -9.47 -4.19 -6.74
N VAL A 10 -8.52 -5.11 -6.64
CA VAL A 10 -7.85 -5.48 -5.40
C VAL A 10 -6.39 -5.07 -5.50
N ALA A 11 -5.97 -4.09 -4.71
CA ALA A 11 -4.60 -3.61 -4.65
C ALA A 11 -3.86 -4.18 -3.44
N PHE A 12 -2.66 -4.70 -3.69
CA PHE A 12 -1.75 -5.24 -2.68
C PHE A 12 -0.63 -4.25 -2.41
N CYS A 13 -0.55 -3.75 -1.18
CA CYS A 13 0.48 -2.84 -0.69
C CYS A 13 1.37 -3.53 0.36
N GLU A 14 2.64 -3.14 0.40
CA GLU A 14 3.59 -3.60 1.41
C GLU A 14 3.26 -3.02 2.79
N GLY A 15 2.96 -1.71 2.85
CA GLY A 15 2.79 -0.99 4.10
C GLY A 15 1.67 0.04 4.12
N GLN A 16 1.39 0.56 5.32
CA GLN A 16 0.36 1.59 5.54
C GLN A 16 0.65 2.92 4.81
N HIS A 17 1.92 3.22 4.54
CA HIS A 17 2.29 4.45 3.84
C HIS A 17 1.92 4.38 2.36
N ASP A 18 2.07 3.21 1.72
CA ASP A 18 1.59 2.97 0.35
C ASP A 18 0.07 3.10 0.27
N VAL A 19 -0.65 2.48 1.22
CA VAL A 19 -2.11 2.60 1.31
C VAL A 19 -2.52 4.07 1.41
N ALA A 20 -1.85 4.85 2.26
CA ALA A 20 -2.10 6.28 2.39
C ALA A 20 -1.83 7.04 1.07
N PHE A 21 -0.72 6.74 0.40
CA PHE A 21 -0.37 7.38 -0.87
C PHE A 21 -1.38 7.07 -1.98
N LEU A 22 -1.72 5.80 -2.17
CA LEU A 22 -2.74 5.39 -3.14
C LEU A 22 -4.09 6.02 -2.81
N SER A 23 -4.51 6.00 -1.53
CA SER A 23 -5.75 6.64 -1.08
C SER A 23 -5.78 8.12 -1.46
N ARG A 24 -4.66 8.82 -1.29
CA ARG A 24 -4.53 10.23 -1.65
C ARG A 24 -4.64 10.44 -3.16
N VAL A 25 -3.97 9.63 -3.96
CA VAL A 25 -4.06 9.66 -5.44
C VAL A 25 -5.50 9.44 -5.89
N LEU A 26 -6.18 8.43 -5.36
CA LEU A 26 -7.57 8.11 -5.70
C LEU A 26 -8.54 9.23 -5.29
N LEU A 27 -8.43 9.77 -4.07
CA LEU A 27 -9.28 10.87 -3.61
C LEU A 27 -9.16 12.12 -4.51
N VAL A 28 -7.92 12.51 -4.87
CA VAL A 28 -7.68 13.65 -5.77
C VAL A 28 -8.29 13.41 -7.15
N ASN A 29 -8.28 12.16 -7.62
CA ASN A 29 -8.87 11.76 -8.89
C ASN A 29 -10.37 11.45 -8.80
N GLY A 30 -11.05 11.84 -7.71
CA GLY A 30 -12.51 11.77 -7.59
C GLY A 30 -13.08 10.38 -7.30
N PHE A 31 -12.27 9.46 -6.77
CA PHE A 31 -12.77 8.21 -6.21
C PHE A 31 -13.40 8.48 -4.84
N LEU A 32 -14.54 7.83 -4.56
CA LEU A 32 -15.28 8.03 -3.33
C LEU A 32 -14.82 7.02 -2.29
N LEU A 33 -14.23 7.51 -1.19
CA LEU A 33 -13.92 6.66 -0.03
C LEU A 33 -15.21 6.15 0.59
N GLN A 34 -15.31 4.84 0.76
CA GLN A 34 -16.45 4.17 1.34
C GLN A 34 -16.21 3.97 2.85
N ASP A 35 -16.82 4.81 3.68
CA ASP A 35 -16.84 4.63 5.14
C ASP A 35 -17.98 3.66 5.54
N LEU A 36 -17.91 2.45 5.02
CA LEU A 36 -18.90 1.39 5.24
C LEU A 36 -18.40 0.43 6.32
N LYS A 37 -19.28 0.06 7.25
CA LYS A 37 -19.03 -1.11 8.11
C LYS A 37 -19.00 -2.37 7.24
N ILE A 38 -18.30 -3.41 7.70
CA ILE A 38 -18.17 -4.66 6.95
C ILE A 38 -19.54 -5.23 6.53
N GLY A 39 -20.54 -5.25 7.42
CA GLY A 39 -21.89 -5.73 7.09
C GLY A 39 -22.70 -4.82 6.15
N GLN A 40 -22.15 -3.69 5.69
CA GLN A 40 -22.77 -2.74 4.76
C GLN A 40 -22.12 -2.77 3.38
N LEU A 41 -21.04 -3.54 3.21
CA LEU A 41 -20.40 -3.69 1.91
C LEU A 41 -21.35 -4.38 0.91
N PRO A 42 -21.19 -4.14 -0.40
CA PRO A 42 -21.94 -4.87 -1.40
C PRO A 42 -21.73 -6.39 -1.26
N PRO A 43 -22.78 -7.21 -1.36
CA PRO A 43 -22.63 -8.65 -1.46
C PRO A 43 -21.77 -9.03 -2.68
N PRO A 44 -20.92 -10.07 -2.59
CA PRO A 44 -20.81 -11.03 -1.49
C PRO A 44 -19.76 -10.65 -0.41
N PHE A 45 -19.20 -9.45 -0.48
CA PHE A 45 -18.06 -9.04 0.36
C PHE A 45 -18.43 -8.84 1.83
N ASP A 46 -19.65 -8.39 2.12
CA ASP A 46 -20.18 -8.26 3.46
C ASP A 46 -20.03 -9.55 4.27
N LYS A 47 -20.54 -10.65 3.71
CA LYS A 47 -20.53 -11.98 4.33
C LYS A 47 -19.12 -12.55 4.35
N ARG A 48 -18.34 -12.40 3.27
CA ARG A 48 -16.99 -12.94 3.22
C ARG A 48 -16.11 -12.32 4.30
N PHE A 49 -16.07 -11.00 4.40
CA PHE A 49 -15.24 -10.31 5.39
C PHE A 49 -15.77 -10.49 6.82
N ALA A 50 -17.08 -10.57 7.02
CA ALA A 50 -17.64 -10.94 8.32
C ALA A 50 -17.18 -12.35 8.75
N LYS A 51 -17.14 -13.31 7.82
CA LYS A 51 -16.62 -14.66 8.08
C LYS A 51 -15.14 -14.63 8.45
N GLU A 52 -14.30 -13.93 7.69
CA GLU A 52 -12.86 -13.80 8.01
C GLU A 52 -12.63 -13.17 9.40
N LEU A 53 -13.42 -12.16 9.78
CA LEU A 53 -13.37 -11.60 11.14
C LEU A 53 -13.75 -12.62 12.22
N SER A 54 -14.80 -13.41 11.98
CA SER A 54 -15.31 -14.38 12.96
C SER A 54 -14.35 -15.54 13.22
N GLN A 55 -13.46 -15.83 12.26
CA GLN A 55 -12.46 -16.90 12.39
C GLN A 55 -11.31 -16.54 13.34
N VAL A 56 -11.16 -15.26 13.68
CA VAL A 56 -10.13 -14.82 14.63
C VAL A 56 -10.59 -15.18 16.05
N ARG A 57 -10.23 -16.37 16.50
CA ARG A 57 -10.55 -16.86 17.86
C ARG A 57 -9.88 -15.97 18.90
N ILE A 58 -10.66 -15.47 19.85
CA ILE A 58 -10.18 -14.59 20.94
C ILE A 58 -9.00 -15.19 21.72
N PRO A 59 -8.97 -16.51 22.03
CA PRO A 59 -7.83 -17.14 22.71
C PRO A 59 -6.51 -17.11 21.92
N ASP A 60 -6.58 -17.06 20.60
CA ASP A 60 -5.40 -17.07 19.71
C ASP A 60 -4.83 -15.66 19.50
N LYS A 61 -5.51 -14.62 20.03
CA LYS A 61 -5.03 -13.24 19.98
C LYS A 61 -4.00 -12.98 21.07
N LYS A 62 -2.80 -12.59 20.65
CA LYS A 62 -1.81 -12.01 21.57
C LYS A 62 -2.30 -10.65 22.07
N LEU A 63 -2.32 -10.46 23.39
CA LEU A 63 -2.62 -9.16 24.00
C LEU A 63 -1.71 -8.07 23.42
N GLY A 64 -2.30 -6.95 23.00
CA GLY A 64 -1.59 -5.83 22.38
C GLY A 64 -1.29 -5.96 20.88
N PHE A 65 -1.69 -7.04 20.22
CA PHE A 65 -1.54 -7.21 18.76
C PHE A 65 -2.92 -7.31 18.10
N GLN A 66 -3.32 -6.26 17.38
CA GLN A 66 -4.50 -6.32 16.51
C GLN A 66 -4.29 -5.51 15.23
N PRO A 67 -3.63 -6.06 14.21
CA PRO A 67 -4.14 -5.92 12.86
C PRO A 67 -5.20 -7.00 12.65
N ASN A 68 -6.35 -6.61 12.11
CA ASN A 68 -7.14 -7.58 11.36
C ASN A 68 -6.19 -8.16 10.30
N GLY A 69 -6.11 -9.49 10.18
CA GLY A 69 -5.13 -10.13 9.30
C GLY A 69 -5.19 -9.62 7.84
N PRO A 70 -4.22 -9.98 6.99
CA PRO A 70 -4.10 -9.43 5.62
C PRO A 70 -5.35 -9.64 4.75
N LYS A 71 -6.24 -10.55 5.17
CA LYS A 71 -7.49 -10.88 4.50
C LYS A 71 -8.57 -9.79 4.52
N LEU A 72 -8.45 -8.78 5.39
CA LEU A 72 -9.36 -7.64 5.35
C LEU A 72 -8.70 -6.44 4.65
N PRO A 73 -9.43 -5.75 3.78
CA PRO A 73 -8.93 -4.52 3.17
C PRO A 73 -8.74 -3.44 4.24
N SER A 74 -7.73 -2.60 4.05
CA SER A 74 -7.47 -1.43 4.89
C SER A 74 -8.42 -0.27 4.55
N VAL A 75 -8.75 -0.11 3.26
CA VAL A 75 -9.69 0.92 2.76
C VAL A 75 -10.48 0.40 1.56
N CYS A 76 -11.64 1.02 1.33
CA CYS A 76 -12.52 0.71 0.20
C CYS A 76 -12.89 2.00 -0.55
N PHE A 77 -12.86 1.97 -1.88
CA PHE A 77 -13.29 3.06 -2.74
C PHE A 77 -14.33 2.61 -3.75
N PHE A 78 -15.11 3.56 -4.25
CA PHE A 78 -16.04 3.36 -5.37
C PHE A 78 -15.87 4.44 -6.42
N LYS A 79 -15.91 4.06 -7.69
CA LYS A 79 -15.98 4.99 -8.82
C LYS A 79 -16.49 4.29 -10.07
N ASN A 80 -17.46 4.89 -10.77
CA ASN A 80 -17.95 4.42 -12.08
C ASN A 80 -18.31 2.92 -12.13
N GLY A 81 -18.87 2.37 -11.04
CA GLY A 81 -19.19 0.94 -10.96
C GLY A 81 -18.01 0.03 -10.63
N ASN A 82 -16.82 0.57 -10.34
CA ASN A 82 -15.68 -0.18 -9.84
C ASN A 82 -15.66 -0.12 -8.31
N LEU A 83 -15.61 -1.28 -7.66
CA LEU A 83 -15.37 -1.41 -6.21
C LEU A 83 -13.88 -1.70 -5.99
N ILE A 84 -13.20 -0.90 -5.19
CA ILE A 84 -11.75 -1.00 -5.01
C ILE A 84 -11.45 -1.32 -3.56
N PHE A 85 -10.62 -2.34 -3.34
CA PHE A 85 -10.12 -2.77 -2.04
C PHE A 85 -8.61 -2.65 -2.00
N ILE A 86 -8.06 -1.93 -1.03
CA ILE A 86 -6.61 -1.83 -0.84
C ILE A 86 -6.23 -2.61 0.41
N HIS A 87 -5.38 -3.62 0.24
CA HIS A 87 -4.86 -4.47 1.31
C HIS A 87 -3.45 -4.07 1.69
N ASN A 88 -3.20 -3.91 2.99
CA ASN A 88 -1.85 -3.83 3.53
C ASN A 88 -1.42 -5.22 4.01
N LEU A 89 -0.33 -5.73 3.45
CA LEU A 89 0.20 -7.06 3.75
C LEU A 89 1.29 -7.06 4.83
N ASN A 90 1.75 -5.88 5.26
CA ASN A 90 2.84 -5.69 6.22
C ASN A 90 4.12 -6.46 5.82
N GLY A 91 4.58 -6.23 4.59
CA GLY A 91 5.79 -6.81 4.01
C GLY A 91 5.62 -7.26 2.56
N ASP A 92 6.70 -7.18 1.78
CA ASP A 92 6.77 -7.57 0.37
C ASP A 92 6.82 -9.09 0.16
N GLY A 93 7.53 -9.83 1.02
CA GLY A 93 7.68 -11.29 1.00
C GLY A 93 6.43 -12.13 1.35
N ARG A 94 5.23 -11.57 1.17
CA ARG A 94 3.92 -12.13 1.57
C ARG A 94 3.20 -12.84 0.41
N ASN A 95 3.94 -13.55 -0.43
CA ASN A 95 3.41 -14.20 -1.64
C ASN A 95 2.33 -15.24 -1.29
N SER A 96 2.50 -15.96 -0.17
CA SER A 96 1.50 -16.94 0.29
C SER A 96 0.18 -16.25 0.66
N GLU A 97 0.25 -15.15 1.39
CA GLU A 97 -0.91 -14.36 1.80
C GLU A 97 -1.61 -13.68 0.61
N ARG A 98 -0.85 -13.19 -0.38
CA ARG A 98 -1.42 -12.68 -1.64
C ARG A 98 -2.16 -13.76 -2.40
N ASN A 99 -1.56 -14.93 -2.56
CA ASN A 99 -2.23 -16.05 -3.24
C ASN A 99 -3.51 -16.47 -2.52
N GLN A 100 -3.50 -16.53 -1.18
CA GLN A 100 -4.72 -16.79 -0.39
C GLN A 100 -5.80 -15.72 -0.62
N LEU A 101 -5.42 -14.44 -0.69
CA LEU A 101 -6.33 -13.33 -1.01
C LEU A 101 -6.92 -13.46 -2.41
N ILE A 102 -6.07 -13.69 -3.42
CA ILE A 102 -6.48 -13.88 -4.81
C ILE A 102 -7.48 -15.03 -4.90
N THR A 103 -7.15 -16.20 -4.33
CA THR A 103 -8.07 -17.35 -4.29
C THR A 103 -9.37 -16.99 -3.59
N MET A 104 -9.31 -16.34 -2.43
CA MET A 104 -10.49 -15.89 -1.70
C MET A 104 -11.41 -15.02 -2.57
N TYR A 105 -10.87 -14.07 -3.33
CA TYR A 105 -11.67 -13.21 -4.19
C TYR A 105 -12.25 -14.00 -5.37
N LYS A 106 -11.43 -14.82 -6.04
CA LYS A 106 -11.87 -15.64 -7.18
C LYS A 106 -13.01 -16.60 -6.80
N GLU A 107 -12.97 -17.19 -5.61
CA GLU A 107 -14.03 -18.05 -5.06
C GLU A 107 -15.39 -17.36 -4.87
N LEU A 108 -15.43 -16.03 -4.88
CA LEU A 108 -16.68 -15.26 -4.76
C LEU A 108 -17.39 -15.06 -6.10
N SER A 109 -16.68 -15.27 -7.21
CA SER A 109 -17.30 -15.35 -8.53
C SER A 109 -17.76 -16.77 -8.77
N GLY A 110 -18.99 -16.93 -9.24
CA GLY A 110 -19.53 -18.24 -9.63
C GLY A 110 -20.07 -18.19 -11.05
N THR A 111 -20.17 -19.36 -11.68
CA THR A 111 -20.55 -19.50 -13.09
C THR A 111 -21.96 -20.08 -13.29
N ASP A 112 -22.73 -20.24 -12.22
CA ASP A 112 -24.11 -20.72 -12.28
C ASP A 112 -25.13 -19.56 -12.36
N ASP A 113 -26.37 -19.87 -12.74
CA ASP A 113 -27.45 -18.90 -12.97
C ASP A 113 -27.82 -18.05 -11.74
N PHE A 114 -27.33 -18.42 -10.55
CA PHE A 114 -27.59 -17.73 -9.28
C PHE A 114 -26.36 -17.00 -8.74
N SER A 115 -25.20 -17.19 -9.36
CA SER A 115 -23.93 -16.61 -8.95
C SER A 115 -23.70 -15.26 -9.62
N LEU A 116 -22.99 -14.39 -8.90
CA LEU A 116 -22.51 -13.13 -9.46
C LEU A 116 -21.23 -13.41 -10.24
N GLU A 117 -21.23 -13.13 -11.54
CA GLU A 117 -20.00 -13.03 -12.32
C GLU A 117 -19.29 -11.72 -11.96
N ILE A 118 -18.11 -11.83 -11.36
CA ILE A 118 -17.33 -10.67 -10.92
C ILE A 118 -16.04 -10.59 -11.73
N LEU A 119 -15.86 -9.48 -12.45
CA LEU A 119 -14.60 -9.16 -13.11
C LEU A 119 -13.59 -8.69 -12.08
N TYR A 120 -12.43 -9.34 -12.00
CA TYR A 120 -11.38 -8.99 -11.05
C TYR A 120 -10.18 -8.36 -11.74
N ARG A 121 -9.65 -7.31 -11.10
CA ARG A 121 -8.33 -6.74 -11.37
C ARG A 121 -7.47 -6.83 -10.11
N PHE A 122 -6.31 -7.46 -10.21
CA PHE A 122 -5.33 -7.55 -9.12
C PHE A 122 -4.14 -6.65 -9.42
N LEU A 123 -3.84 -5.74 -8.49
CA LEU A 123 -2.78 -4.74 -8.64
C LEU A 123 -1.71 -4.90 -7.58
N TYR A 124 -0.45 -4.92 -8.00
CA TYR A 124 0.72 -5.04 -7.13
C TYR A 124 1.42 -3.70 -6.97
N PHE A 125 1.67 -3.28 -5.73
CA PHE A 125 2.42 -2.05 -5.42
C PHE A 125 3.62 -2.38 -4.54
N PHE A 126 4.81 -2.23 -5.08
CA PHE A 126 6.08 -2.53 -4.42
C PHE A 126 7.09 -1.41 -4.58
N ASP A 127 8.05 -1.34 -3.68
CA ASP A 127 9.26 -0.55 -3.88
C ASP A 127 10.23 -1.30 -4.82
N ALA A 128 10.91 -0.56 -5.70
CA ALA A 128 12.01 -1.10 -6.51
C ALA A 128 13.20 -1.50 -5.65
N ASP A 129 13.38 -0.84 -4.50
CA ASP A 129 14.52 -0.96 -3.61
C ASP A 129 15.84 -0.93 -4.41
N ASN A 130 16.71 -1.92 -4.19
CA ASN A 130 17.92 -2.13 -4.98
C ASN A 130 17.74 -3.22 -6.05
N HIS A 131 16.55 -3.82 -6.17
CA HIS A 131 16.26 -4.87 -7.16
C HIS A 131 15.92 -4.27 -8.53
N GLY A 132 15.28 -3.11 -8.54
CA GLY A 132 14.82 -2.42 -9.74
C GLY A 132 13.46 -2.91 -10.24
N ILE A 133 12.93 -2.16 -11.20
CA ILE A 133 11.59 -2.38 -11.77
C ILE A 133 11.48 -3.78 -12.40
N ASP A 134 12.43 -4.15 -13.25
CA ASP A 134 12.37 -5.38 -14.04
C ASP A 134 12.40 -6.64 -13.16
N ALA A 135 13.18 -6.62 -12.08
CA ALA A 135 13.23 -7.71 -11.12
C ALA A 135 11.86 -7.88 -10.42
N ARG A 136 11.27 -6.78 -9.92
CA ARG A 136 9.95 -6.82 -9.27
C ARG A 136 8.83 -7.25 -10.23
N ILE A 137 8.88 -6.81 -11.49
CA ILE A 137 7.92 -7.27 -12.51
C ILE A 137 8.09 -8.77 -12.78
N THR A 138 9.33 -9.27 -12.85
CA THR A 138 9.61 -10.70 -13.01
C THR A 138 9.09 -11.51 -11.82
N GLU A 139 9.24 -11.01 -10.60
CA GLU A 139 8.65 -11.61 -9.39
C GLU A 139 7.12 -11.71 -9.50
N ILE A 140 6.44 -10.63 -9.91
CA ILE A 140 4.98 -10.63 -10.11
C ILE A 140 4.58 -11.66 -11.18
N ARG A 141 5.26 -11.67 -12.33
CA ARG A 141 5.00 -12.64 -13.42
C ARG A 141 5.13 -14.08 -12.94
N THR A 142 6.19 -14.36 -12.19
CA THR A 142 6.45 -15.69 -11.62
C THR A 142 5.36 -16.08 -10.63
N GLU A 143 4.94 -15.14 -9.76
CA GLU A 143 3.89 -15.39 -8.75
C GLU A 143 2.54 -15.71 -9.39
N ILE A 144 2.13 -14.98 -10.44
CA ILE A 144 0.84 -15.19 -11.09
C ILE A 144 0.86 -16.34 -12.12
N GLY A 145 2.04 -16.92 -12.40
CA GLY A 145 2.22 -17.95 -13.42
C GLY A 145 2.02 -17.43 -14.84
N LEU A 146 2.42 -16.19 -15.11
CA LEU A 146 2.26 -15.56 -16.42
C LEU A 146 3.18 -16.23 -17.44
N GLU A 147 2.63 -16.64 -18.58
CA GLU A 147 3.42 -17.18 -19.69
C GLU A 147 4.40 -16.14 -20.25
N ASP A 148 5.55 -16.58 -20.75
CA ASP A 148 6.60 -15.69 -21.25
C ASP A 148 6.12 -14.76 -22.38
N ALA A 149 5.16 -15.22 -23.20
CA ALA A 149 4.60 -14.47 -24.32
C ALA A 149 3.76 -13.25 -23.91
N VAL A 150 3.26 -13.18 -22.68
CA VAL A 150 2.43 -12.06 -22.20
C VAL A 150 3.32 -11.02 -21.53
N ALA A 151 3.43 -9.83 -22.13
CA ALA A 151 4.27 -8.76 -21.60
C ALA A 151 3.55 -7.96 -20.50
N LEU A 152 3.91 -8.19 -19.25
CA LEU A 152 3.57 -7.30 -18.12
C LEU A 152 4.68 -6.25 -17.95
N ASN A 153 4.31 -4.98 -17.88
CA ASN A 153 5.22 -3.85 -17.66
C ASN A 153 4.73 -2.99 -16.48
N ASN A 154 5.64 -2.22 -15.90
CA ASN A 154 5.31 -1.28 -14.82
C ASN A 154 4.25 -0.24 -15.26
N GLY A 155 3.18 -0.12 -14.49
CA GLY A 155 2.07 0.80 -14.77
C GLY A 155 1.09 0.34 -15.85
N ASN A 156 1.21 -0.90 -16.35
CA ASN A 156 0.30 -1.47 -17.34
C ASN A 156 -0.58 -2.58 -16.75
N ILE A 157 -1.66 -2.89 -17.46
CA ILE A 157 -2.56 -4.00 -17.17
C ILE A 157 -2.47 -5.03 -18.29
N VAL A 158 -2.50 -6.31 -17.92
CA VAL A 158 -2.63 -7.45 -18.82
C VAL A 158 -3.82 -8.30 -18.42
N GLU A 159 -4.45 -8.98 -19.38
CA GLU A 159 -5.50 -9.95 -19.11
C GLU A 159 -4.91 -11.36 -19.15
N PHE A 160 -5.12 -12.13 -18.08
CA PHE A 160 -4.64 -13.51 -17.98
C PHE A 160 -5.49 -14.32 -17.00
N GLY A 161 -5.87 -15.54 -17.40
CA GLY A 161 -6.63 -16.45 -16.54
C GLY A 161 -7.98 -15.89 -16.07
N GLY A 162 -8.69 -15.16 -16.94
CA GLY A 162 -9.99 -14.55 -16.66
C GLY A 162 -9.97 -13.37 -15.69
N CYS A 163 -8.79 -12.78 -15.46
CA CYS A 163 -8.63 -11.59 -14.61
C CYS A 163 -7.67 -10.60 -15.26
N GLU A 164 -7.78 -9.34 -14.84
CA GLU A 164 -6.80 -8.32 -15.13
C GLU A 164 -5.70 -8.32 -14.05
N TRP A 165 -4.46 -8.13 -14.48
CA TRP A 165 -3.28 -8.09 -13.62
C TRP A 165 -2.48 -6.85 -13.96
N GLY A 166 -2.00 -6.14 -12.95
CA GLY A 166 -1.16 -4.98 -13.15
C GLY A 166 -0.39 -4.64 -11.90
N GLY A 167 0.32 -3.53 -11.96
CA GLY A 167 1.03 -3.04 -10.79
C GLY A 167 1.84 -1.81 -11.08
N TYR A 168 2.28 -1.18 -10.00
CA TYR A 168 3.20 -0.07 -10.05
C TYR A 168 4.34 -0.28 -9.07
N ILE A 169 5.57 -0.25 -9.58
CA ILE A 169 6.78 -0.29 -8.78
C ILE A 169 7.21 1.14 -8.49
N PHE A 170 7.27 1.54 -7.23
CA PHE A 170 7.78 2.85 -6.82
C PHE A 170 9.29 2.91 -7.05
N HIS A 171 9.73 3.99 -7.70
CA HIS A 171 11.12 4.15 -8.12
C HIS A 171 11.48 5.63 -8.33
N ASP A 172 12.77 5.92 -8.20
CA ASP A 172 13.36 7.13 -8.75
C ASP A 172 13.43 7.05 -10.28
N ILE A 173 13.02 8.13 -10.96
CA ILE A 173 12.88 8.17 -12.43
C ILE A 173 14.22 7.93 -13.13
N GLN A 174 15.33 8.40 -12.57
CA GLN A 174 16.63 8.36 -13.22
C GLN A 174 17.30 6.99 -13.03
N THR A 175 17.25 6.47 -11.81
CA THR A 175 17.94 5.23 -11.46
C THR A 175 17.08 3.98 -11.65
N GLN A 176 15.76 4.11 -11.72
CA GLN A 176 14.79 3.00 -11.68
C GLN A 176 14.89 2.13 -10.42
N LEU A 177 15.54 2.65 -9.38
CA LEU A 177 15.70 2.06 -8.06
C LEU A 177 14.99 2.93 -7.02
N GLY A 178 14.86 2.43 -5.80
CA GLY A 178 14.37 3.20 -4.66
C GLY A 178 12.93 2.88 -4.27
N THR A 179 12.34 3.82 -3.55
CA THR A 179 11.13 3.61 -2.74
C THR A 179 10.10 4.70 -2.98
N LEU A 180 8.88 4.52 -2.49
CA LEU A 180 7.89 5.60 -2.40
C LEU A 180 8.47 6.84 -1.66
N GLU A 181 9.26 6.63 -0.61
CA GLU A 181 9.87 7.74 0.11
C GLU A 181 10.82 8.57 -0.76
N ASP A 182 11.52 7.97 -1.73
CA ASP A 182 12.34 8.70 -2.70
C ASP A 182 11.50 9.64 -3.57
N GLN A 183 10.36 9.14 -4.07
CA GLN A 183 9.44 9.94 -4.87
C GLN A 183 8.87 11.10 -4.04
N LEU A 184 8.42 10.84 -2.80
CA LEU A 184 7.88 11.85 -1.91
C LEU A 184 8.91 12.94 -1.55
N LEU A 185 10.15 12.55 -1.24
CA LEU A 185 11.23 13.49 -0.95
C LEU A 185 11.56 14.37 -2.16
N GLY A 186 11.46 13.84 -3.37
CA GLY A 186 11.56 14.61 -4.61
C GLY A 186 10.55 15.76 -4.66
N TYR A 187 9.27 15.49 -4.36
CA TYR A 187 8.24 16.54 -4.31
C TYR A 187 8.49 17.57 -3.21
N PHE A 188 8.86 17.10 -2.02
CA PHE A 188 8.99 17.97 -0.85
C PHE A 188 10.19 18.91 -1.01
N HIS A 189 11.28 18.41 -1.61
CA HIS A 189 12.45 19.20 -1.94
C HIS A 189 12.11 20.39 -2.84
N ASN A 190 11.31 20.18 -3.88
CA ASN A 190 10.97 21.22 -4.84
C ASN A 190 10.11 22.34 -4.22
N LYS A 191 9.42 22.07 -3.10
CA LYS A 191 8.60 23.06 -2.40
C LYS A 191 9.39 23.92 -1.42
N ASN A 192 10.35 23.34 -0.70
CA ASN A 192 11.10 24.08 0.31
C ASN A 192 12.51 23.48 0.49
N GLN A 193 13.44 23.94 -0.34
CA GLN A 193 14.83 23.49 -0.33
C GLN A 193 15.57 23.86 0.96
N SER A 194 15.35 25.05 1.50
CA SER A 194 16.00 25.49 2.75
C SER A 194 15.57 24.61 3.92
N LEU A 195 14.27 24.33 4.04
CA LEU A 195 13.76 23.44 5.09
C LEU A 195 14.36 22.03 4.97
N ARG A 196 14.47 21.48 3.75
CA ARG A 196 15.15 20.19 3.54
C ARG A 196 16.59 20.25 4.06
N GLN A 197 17.32 21.29 3.70
CA GLN A 197 18.71 21.46 4.11
C GLN A 197 18.85 21.56 5.63
N ASP A 198 17.95 22.29 6.29
CA ASP A 198 17.92 22.41 7.75
C ASP A 198 17.68 21.06 8.42
N ILE A 199 16.72 20.28 7.91
CA ILE A 199 16.40 18.93 8.40
C ILE A 199 17.60 17.98 8.23
N VAL A 200 18.21 17.97 7.04
CA VAL A 200 19.38 17.11 6.76
C VAL A 200 20.55 17.50 7.66
N THR A 201 20.82 18.80 7.80
CA THR A 201 21.88 19.31 8.67
C THR A 201 21.65 18.90 10.13
N PHE A 202 20.40 19.00 10.60
CA PHE A 202 20.03 18.55 11.94
C PHE A 202 20.27 17.05 12.13
N LEU A 203 19.83 16.19 11.21
CA LEU A 203 20.03 14.74 11.31
C LEU A 203 21.51 14.36 11.29
N GLN A 204 22.31 14.99 10.43
CA GLN A 204 23.75 14.76 10.34
C GLN A 204 24.49 15.19 11.61
N ALA A 205 24.09 16.31 12.22
CA ALA A 205 24.68 16.80 13.45
C ALA A 205 24.28 15.98 14.70
N ASN A 206 23.21 15.20 14.63
CA ASN A 206 22.62 14.49 15.77
C ASN A 206 22.53 12.97 15.57
N GLN A 207 23.51 12.38 14.87
CA GLN A 207 23.58 10.94 14.69
C GLN A 207 23.74 10.21 16.02
N LEU A 208 22.90 9.22 16.26
CA LEU A 208 23.00 8.33 17.41
C LEU A 208 23.89 7.12 17.10
N ARG A 209 24.41 6.49 18.15
CA ARG A 209 25.10 5.20 18.02
C ARG A 209 24.14 4.16 17.43
N GLU A 210 24.66 3.27 16.58
CA GLU A 210 23.86 2.25 15.90
C GLU A 210 23.00 1.42 16.87
N GLU A 211 23.56 0.99 18.01
CA GLU A 211 22.81 0.27 19.05
C GLU A 211 21.59 1.05 19.54
N SER A 212 21.69 2.37 19.68
CA SER A 212 20.57 3.23 20.11
C SER A 212 19.45 3.34 19.07
N THR A 213 19.68 2.87 17.84
CA THR A 213 18.65 2.79 16.80
C THR A 213 17.94 1.43 16.77
N LYS A 214 18.37 0.46 17.59
CA LYS A 214 17.73 -0.85 17.77
C LYS A 214 16.67 -0.77 18.87
N LYS A 215 15.82 -1.80 18.97
CA LYS A 215 14.78 -1.84 20.00
C LYS A 215 15.42 -2.02 21.37
N PHE A 216 15.29 -1.02 22.24
CA PHE A 216 15.73 -1.10 23.63
C PHE A 216 14.73 -1.89 24.47
N LEU A 217 15.22 -2.88 25.21
CA LEU A 217 14.46 -3.72 26.13
C LEU A 217 15.03 -3.56 27.52
N SER A 218 14.24 -2.97 28.42
CA SER A 218 14.56 -2.88 29.85
C SER A 218 13.64 -3.81 30.62
N SER A 219 14.23 -4.65 31.45
CA SER A 219 13.55 -5.70 32.21
C SER A 219 14.24 -5.93 33.56
N SER A 220 13.59 -6.67 34.45
CA SER A 220 14.17 -7.04 35.75
C SER A 220 15.44 -7.90 35.62
N THR A 221 15.69 -8.51 34.45
CA THR A 221 16.89 -9.30 34.15
C THR A 221 17.98 -8.49 33.46
N GLY A 222 17.80 -7.18 33.30
CA GLY A 222 18.76 -6.26 32.70
C GLY A 222 18.27 -5.56 31.44
N GLU A 223 19.16 -4.76 30.88
CA GLU A 223 18.92 -3.90 29.73
C GLU A 223 19.72 -4.39 28.53
N HIS A 224 19.08 -4.50 27.38
CA HIS A 224 19.75 -4.88 26.14
C HIS A 224 19.03 -4.31 24.92
N TYR A 225 19.78 -4.25 23.81
CA TYR A 225 19.24 -3.91 22.50
C TYR A 225 18.93 -5.19 21.73
N ASN A 226 17.83 -5.18 20.98
CA ASN A 226 17.39 -6.33 20.20
C ASN A 226 17.00 -5.92 18.78
N GLY A 227 17.31 -6.80 17.82
CA GLY A 227 16.93 -6.69 16.43
C GLY A 227 17.83 -5.78 15.60
N ARG A 228 17.39 -5.51 14.37
CA ARG A 228 18.06 -4.61 13.44
C ARG A 228 17.82 -3.14 13.80
N ALA A 229 18.72 -2.27 13.36
CA ALA A 229 18.53 -0.83 13.38
C ALA A 229 17.19 -0.47 12.71
N GLN A 230 16.43 0.41 13.36
CA GLN A 230 15.14 0.92 12.87
C GLN A 230 15.24 2.36 12.36
N TYR A 231 16.44 2.95 12.37
CA TYR A 231 16.67 4.26 11.80
C TYR A 231 16.79 4.17 10.29
N TYR A 232 15.95 4.94 9.60
CA TYR A 232 15.99 5.12 8.15
C TYR A 232 15.99 6.62 7.88
N GLU A 233 17.05 7.13 7.26
CA GLU A 233 17.24 8.57 7.06
C GLU A 233 16.09 9.20 6.27
N LYS A 234 15.72 8.61 5.13
CA LYS A 234 14.61 9.09 4.28
C LYS A 234 13.29 9.19 5.05
N LYS A 235 12.96 8.16 5.84
CA LYS A 235 11.74 8.13 6.67
C LYS A 235 11.80 9.15 7.80
N SER A 236 12.99 9.43 8.34
CA SER A 236 13.21 10.43 9.37
C SER A 236 13.04 11.85 8.83
N ILE A 237 13.54 12.13 7.62
CA ILE A 237 13.34 13.41 6.95
C ILE A 237 11.84 13.67 6.75
N LEU A 238 11.11 12.71 6.16
CA LEU A 238 9.66 12.80 6.01
C LEU A 238 8.96 12.97 7.36
N GLY A 239 9.37 12.19 8.37
CA GLY A 239 8.84 12.30 9.73
C GLY A 239 8.95 13.72 10.28
N ILE A 240 10.10 14.38 10.12
CA ILE A 240 10.32 15.76 10.58
C ILE A 240 9.41 16.75 9.83
N TYR A 241 9.26 16.61 8.50
CA TYR A 241 8.26 17.40 7.77
C TYR A 241 6.86 17.27 8.39
N ALA A 242 6.46 16.05 8.78
CA ALA A 242 5.16 15.80 9.40
C ALA A 242 4.99 16.58 10.69
N GLN A 243 6.02 16.55 11.54
CA GLN A 243 6.01 17.17 12.87
C GLN A 243 5.80 18.69 12.83
N LEU A 244 6.15 19.34 11.72
CA LEU A 244 5.96 20.79 11.54
C LEU A 244 4.49 21.17 11.34
N GLN A 245 3.64 20.22 10.93
CA GLN A 245 2.19 20.44 10.80
C GLN A 245 1.39 19.70 11.87
N PHE A 246 1.79 18.47 12.20
CA PHE A 246 1.09 17.62 13.15
C PHE A 246 2.07 16.90 14.07
N SER A 247 1.96 17.13 15.37
CA SER A 247 2.83 16.49 16.35
C SER A 247 2.49 15.01 16.58
N GLY A 248 3.53 14.18 16.74
CA GLY A 248 3.43 12.77 17.10
C GLY A 248 2.91 11.84 16.01
N VAL A 249 2.81 12.30 14.75
CA VAL A 249 2.17 11.53 13.68
C VAL A 249 3.13 10.63 12.90
N SER A 250 2.59 9.57 12.28
CA SER A 250 3.32 8.65 11.41
C SER A 250 3.43 9.16 9.97
N ASN A 251 4.29 8.53 9.16
CA ASN A 251 4.41 8.86 7.73
C ASN A 251 3.10 8.64 6.95
N ALA A 252 2.29 7.66 7.33
CA ALA A 252 0.97 7.46 6.70
C ALA A 252 0.04 8.67 6.95
N VAL A 253 0.09 9.25 8.16
CA VAL A 253 -0.68 10.46 8.49
C VAL A 253 -0.14 11.67 7.73
N LEU A 254 1.19 11.79 7.59
CA LEU A 254 1.81 12.83 6.75
C LEU A 254 1.25 12.80 5.33
N ILE A 255 1.24 11.62 4.70
CA ILE A 255 0.80 11.46 3.32
C ILE A 255 -0.68 11.80 3.16
N ASN A 256 -1.52 11.40 4.13
CA ASN A 256 -2.97 11.62 4.05
C ASN A 256 -3.40 13.05 4.35
N HIS A 257 -2.79 13.69 5.34
CA HIS A 257 -3.37 14.88 5.98
C HIS A 257 -2.55 16.16 5.82
N THR A 258 -1.29 16.09 5.41
CA THR A 258 -0.47 17.31 5.20
C THR A 258 -0.76 17.96 3.85
N ASP A 259 -0.45 19.25 3.76
CA ASP A 259 -0.50 19.98 2.49
C ASP A 259 0.83 19.92 1.70
N PHE A 260 1.80 19.13 2.17
CA PHE A 260 3.02 18.85 1.41
C PHE A 260 2.72 18.03 0.15
N LEU A 261 1.58 17.33 0.10
CA LEU A 261 1.05 16.67 -1.09
C LEU A 261 -0.36 17.18 -1.41
N ARG A 262 -0.44 18.22 -2.26
CA ARG A 262 -1.69 18.83 -2.72
C ARG A 262 -2.18 18.17 -4.01
N ALA A 263 -3.44 18.42 -4.35
CA ALA A 263 -4.03 17.95 -5.59
C ALA A 263 -3.23 18.37 -6.84
N ALA A 264 -2.69 19.59 -6.87
CA ALA A 264 -1.87 20.07 -7.97
C ALA A 264 -0.58 19.24 -8.16
N ASP A 265 0.05 18.79 -7.07
CA ASP A 265 1.26 17.96 -7.15
C ASP A 265 0.94 16.57 -7.70
N ILE A 266 -0.19 15.98 -7.28
CA ILE A 266 -0.66 14.68 -7.74
C ILE A 266 -1.09 14.74 -9.21
N ASN A 267 -1.88 15.75 -9.59
CA ASN A 267 -2.37 15.91 -10.96
C ASN A 267 -1.26 16.29 -11.94
N GLY A 268 -0.22 17.00 -11.48
CA GLY A 268 0.96 17.33 -12.27
C GLY A 268 2.00 16.21 -12.36
N CYS A 269 1.77 15.08 -11.69
CA CYS A 269 2.71 13.97 -11.61
C CYS A 269 2.39 12.86 -12.62
N HIS A 270 3.37 12.51 -13.45
CA HIS A 270 3.25 11.41 -14.41
C HIS A 270 3.06 10.06 -13.71
N GLN A 271 3.83 9.77 -12.67
CA GLN A 271 3.70 8.53 -11.90
C GLN A 271 2.31 8.39 -11.25
N CYS A 272 1.76 9.47 -10.69
CA CYS A 272 0.41 9.47 -10.12
C CYS A 272 -0.64 9.25 -11.22
N SER A 273 -0.42 9.79 -12.41
CA SER A 273 -1.30 9.55 -13.57
C SER A 273 -1.27 8.08 -14.00
N MET A 274 -0.08 7.46 -14.04
CA MET A 274 0.06 6.02 -14.31
C MET A 274 -0.66 5.18 -13.25
N ILE A 275 -0.44 5.47 -11.96
CA ILE A 275 -1.12 4.79 -10.85
C ILE A 275 -2.63 4.93 -10.99
N ASN A 276 -3.15 6.14 -11.21
CA ASN A 276 -4.58 6.40 -11.38
C ASN A 276 -5.17 5.58 -12.54
N SER A 277 -4.44 5.45 -13.65
CA SER A 277 -4.88 4.68 -14.82
C SER A 277 -5.09 3.19 -14.52
N LEU A 278 -4.37 2.63 -13.54
CA LEU A 278 -4.54 1.24 -13.10
C LEU A 278 -5.90 1.00 -12.41
N PHE A 279 -6.58 2.05 -11.93
CA PHE A 279 -7.87 1.95 -11.21
C PHE A 279 -9.09 2.33 -12.05
N ILE A 280 -8.89 2.69 -13.32
CA ILE A 280 -9.96 3.02 -14.27
C ILE A 280 -10.32 1.77 -15.09
#